data_AF-A0A8H5UB06-F1
#
_entry.id   AF-A0A8H5UB06-F1
#
_cell.length_a   1.000
_cell.length_b   1.000
_cell.length_c   1.000
_cell.angle_alpha   90.00
_cell.angle_beta   90.00
_cell.angle_gamma   90.00
#
_symmetry.space_group_name_H-M   'P 1'
#
loop_
_entity.id
_entity.type
_entity.pdbx_description
1 polymer ?
#
loop_
_entity_poly.entity_id
_entity_poly.type
_entity_poly.pdbx_seq_one_letter_code
_entity_poly.pdbx_strand_id
1 'polypeptide(L)'
;MAAAAVQTYTPASYDHRAVDAMTDVDVAAQRLQELNGLDHMKSCIRDVFMKHGVDKVFGVGLLHRHYDVAPNEKIIELGPVSSPWVVGDDEVITGGAVLPHTWRVFDGELKPTEFKFVPQRELSNVDRPVFPATFVKELIGVLQETGLDEVLGVSLYEAGDPDNETMEVTYGRSSIVIPSTGLIGSKVIGPQGFDAFQAAWTFSKKEGEDIVAHHGICAAMGVGDGVTARHGICAAKFPEDGLKAHHGICAAKAIADGVTSRHGICAAKVADDGMTARHGICAAKADDGFAARHGICAAKASKDGINARHGICAARTAEDGIKARHGICAAKVADEGMTTRHGICAARLANGDVIKV
;
A
#
# COMPACT_ATOMS: atom_id res chain seq x y z
N MET A 1 7.17 29.97 4.95
CA MET A 1 5.88 29.43 4.47
C MET A 1 5.11 28.93 5.67
N ALA A 2 3.92 29.45 5.93
CA ALA A 2 3.05 28.89 6.96
C ALA A 2 2.67 27.47 6.54
N ALA A 3 2.85 26.48 7.42
CA ALA A 3 2.32 25.15 7.19
C ALA A 3 0.80 25.28 6.99
N ALA A 4 0.28 24.82 5.85
CA ALA A 4 -1.15 24.79 5.62
C ALA A 4 -1.79 23.94 6.74
N ALA A 5 -2.79 24.48 7.43
CA ALA A 5 -3.51 23.74 8.45
C ALA A 5 -4.11 22.47 7.82
N VAL A 6 -3.82 21.31 8.38
CA VAL A 6 -4.41 20.04 7.95
C VAL A 6 -5.91 20.15 8.24
N GLN A 7 -6.73 20.11 7.20
CA GLN A 7 -8.18 20.10 7.36
C GLN A 7 -8.59 18.79 8.04
N THR A 8 -9.35 18.90 9.12
CA THR A 8 -9.88 17.76 9.87
C THR A 8 -11.24 17.34 9.34
N TYR A 9 -11.48 16.04 9.33
CA TYR A 9 -12.78 15.43 9.05
C TYR A 9 -13.43 15.03 10.37
N THR A 10 -14.74 15.21 10.46
CA THR A 10 -15.54 14.77 11.59
C THR A 10 -16.42 13.61 11.12
N PRO A 11 -16.25 12.39 11.68
CA PRO A 11 -17.16 11.28 11.40
C PRO A 11 -18.61 11.63 11.66
N ALA A 12 -19.51 11.03 10.88
CA ALA A 12 -20.94 11.21 11.04
C ALA A 12 -21.45 10.57 12.35
N SER A 13 -22.62 11.01 12.80
CA SER A 13 -23.29 10.42 13.97
C SER A 13 -23.61 8.94 13.75
N TYR A 14 -23.74 8.21 14.86
CA TYR A 14 -24.16 6.81 14.88
C TYR A 14 -25.47 6.60 14.13
N ASP A 15 -25.56 5.51 13.38
CA ASP A 15 -26.77 5.04 12.72
C ASP A 15 -26.79 3.51 12.79
N HIS A 16 -27.74 2.94 13.53
CA HIS A 16 -27.87 1.48 13.69
C HIS A 16 -27.92 0.73 12.35
N ARG A 17 -28.45 1.35 11.28
CA ARG A 17 -28.51 0.76 9.95
C ARG A 17 -27.13 0.46 9.36
N ALA A 18 -26.11 1.21 9.78
CA ALA A 18 -24.73 0.95 9.40
C ALA A 18 -24.23 -0.38 9.97
N VAL A 19 -24.72 -0.78 11.16
CA VAL A 19 -24.45 -2.08 11.78
C VAL A 19 -25.32 -3.18 11.18
N ASP A 20 -26.61 -2.93 10.99
CA ASP A 20 -27.55 -3.90 10.42
C ASP A 20 -27.17 -4.35 9.00
N ALA A 21 -26.53 -3.45 8.25
CA ALA A 21 -26.04 -3.73 6.90
C ALA A 21 -24.76 -4.59 6.87
N MET A 22 -24.16 -4.93 8.02
CA MET A 22 -23.00 -5.83 8.07
C MET A 22 -23.42 -7.29 7.91
N THR A 23 -22.54 -8.10 7.33
CA THR A 23 -22.77 -9.54 7.17
C THR A 23 -22.23 -10.33 8.35
N ASP A 24 -22.55 -11.62 8.37
CA ASP A 24 -21.88 -12.57 9.27
C ASP A 24 -20.37 -12.66 8.96
N VAL A 25 -19.58 -13.05 9.96
CA VAL A 25 -18.12 -13.15 9.88
C VAL A 25 -17.65 -14.09 8.77
N ASP A 26 -18.34 -15.22 8.55
CA ASP A 26 -17.97 -16.19 7.51
C ASP A 26 -18.11 -15.57 6.12
N VAL A 27 -19.19 -14.82 5.90
CA VAL A 27 -19.47 -14.14 4.63
C VAL A 27 -18.49 -12.98 4.42
N ALA A 28 -18.17 -12.23 5.47
CA ALA A 28 -17.20 -11.15 5.42
C ALA A 28 -15.80 -11.69 5.07
N ALA A 29 -15.37 -12.78 5.71
CA ALA A 29 -14.09 -13.45 5.44
C ALA A 29 -14.03 -14.00 4.01
N GLN A 30 -15.11 -14.62 3.52
CA GLN A 30 -15.19 -15.08 2.14
C GLN A 30 -15.07 -13.91 1.15
N ARG A 31 -15.80 -12.82 1.36
CA ARG A 31 -15.72 -11.63 0.51
C ARG A 31 -14.32 -11.02 0.53
N LEU A 32 -13.68 -10.95 1.69
CA LEU A 32 -12.30 -10.48 1.82
C LEU A 32 -11.35 -11.31 0.93
N GLN A 33 -11.54 -12.63 0.89
CA GLN A 33 -10.75 -13.51 0.04
C GLN A 33 -11.06 -13.31 -1.45
N GLU A 34 -12.33 -13.28 -1.84
CA GLU A 34 -12.77 -13.12 -3.23
C GLU A 34 -12.30 -11.80 -3.85
N LEU A 35 -12.21 -10.76 -3.03
CA LEU A 35 -11.76 -9.42 -3.44
C LEU A 35 -10.25 -9.21 -3.28
N ASN A 36 -9.46 -10.27 -3.01
CA ASN A 36 -8.01 -10.18 -2.75
C ASN A 36 -7.66 -9.15 -1.65
N GLY A 37 -8.50 -9.02 -0.64
CA GLY A 37 -8.42 -7.97 0.38
C GLY A 37 -7.08 -7.94 1.12
N LEU A 38 -6.48 -9.10 1.40
CA LEU A 38 -5.16 -9.16 2.04
C LEU A 38 -4.04 -8.57 1.16
N ASP A 39 -4.15 -8.68 -0.15
CA ASP A 39 -3.18 -8.07 -1.07
C ASP A 39 -3.37 -6.56 -1.17
N HIS A 40 -4.61 -6.08 -1.14
CA HIS A 40 -4.93 -4.65 -1.02
C HIS A 40 -4.47 -4.06 0.31
N MET A 41 -4.62 -4.82 1.40
CA MET A 41 -4.10 -4.49 2.73
C MET A 41 -2.58 -4.40 2.76
N LYS A 42 -1.86 -5.24 2.02
CA LYS A 42 -0.39 -5.14 1.90
C LYS A 42 0.06 -4.03 0.95
N SER A 43 -0.87 -3.34 0.30
CA SER A 43 -0.57 -2.38 -0.76
C SER A 43 -1.40 -1.10 -0.67
N CYS A 44 -2.36 -0.88 -1.58
CA CYS A 44 -3.06 0.40 -1.72
C CYS A 44 -3.69 0.90 -0.41
N ILE A 45 -4.25 0.00 0.43
CA ILE A 45 -4.82 0.41 1.72
C ILE A 45 -3.72 0.81 2.69
N ARG A 46 -2.67 0.00 2.85
CA ARG A 46 -1.49 0.34 3.66
C ARG A 46 -0.86 1.66 3.23
N ASP A 47 -0.72 1.89 1.92
CA ASP A 47 -0.09 3.09 1.37
C ASP A 47 -0.85 4.35 1.80
N VAL A 48 -2.19 4.31 1.88
CA VAL A 48 -2.99 5.41 2.39
C VAL A 48 -2.65 5.70 3.86
N PHE A 49 -2.58 4.68 4.71
CA PHE A 49 -2.28 4.87 6.13
C PHE A 49 -0.86 5.46 6.32
N MET A 50 0.13 4.93 5.61
CA MET A 50 1.52 5.39 5.67
C MET A 50 1.67 6.82 5.13
N LYS A 51 1.01 7.13 4.02
CA LYS A 51 1.05 8.46 3.39
C LYS A 51 0.53 9.56 4.31
N HIS A 52 -0.51 9.26 5.09
CA HIS A 52 -1.11 10.22 6.02
C HIS A 52 -0.54 10.13 7.45
N GLY A 53 0.39 9.20 7.70
CA GLY A 53 1.05 9.05 9.01
C GLY A 53 0.10 8.66 10.14
N VAL A 54 -0.94 7.88 9.81
CA VAL A 54 -1.98 7.46 10.75
C VAL A 54 -1.87 5.99 11.18
N ASP A 55 -0.83 5.29 10.71
CA ASP A 55 -0.51 3.89 10.98
C ASP A 55 -0.32 3.56 12.47
N LYS A 56 0.01 4.56 13.29
CA LYS A 56 0.14 4.44 14.74
C LYS A 56 -1.15 4.73 15.53
N VAL A 57 -2.18 5.22 14.84
CA VAL A 57 -3.44 5.64 15.44
C VAL A 57 -4.58 4.73 15.01
N PHE A 58 -4.55 4.26 13.77
CA PHE A 58 -5.60 3.45 13.19
C PHE A 58 -5.08 2.12 12.67
N GLY A 59 -5.89 1.09 12.85
CA GLY A 59 -5.82 -0.19 12.14
C GLY A 59 -7.02 -0.38 11.22
N VAL A 60 -7.07 -1.53 10.57
CA VAL A 60 -8.19 -1.97 9.75
C VAL A 60 -8.83 -3.19 10.39
N GLY A 61 -10.16 -3.20 10.47
CA GLY A 61 -10.96 -4.32 10.95
C GLY A 61 -11.79 -4.95 9.85
N LEU A 62 -12.05 -6.25 9.95
CA LEU A 62 -13.05 -6.97 9.16
C LEU A 62 -14.43 -6.60 9.72
N LEU A 63 -15.27 -5.98 8.91
CA LEU A 63 -16.62 -5.61 9.30
C LEU A 63 -17.50 -6.86 9.32
N HIS A 64 -18.07 -7.15 10.48
CA HIS A 64 -19.02 -8.25 10.64
C HIS A 64 -19.94 -7.95 11.82
N ARG A 65 -21.08 -8.65 11.88
CA ARG A 65 -21.99 -8.59 13.02
C ARG A 65 -22.11 -9.94 13.68
N HIS A 66 -22.15 -9.93 15.01
CA HIS A 66 -22.33 -11.13 15.84
C HIS A 66 -23.80 -11.36 16.23
N TYR A 67 -24.59 -10.30 16.24
CA TYR A 67 -26.00 -10.30 16.66
C TYR A 67 -26.70 -9.03 16.16
N ASP A 68 -28.04 -9.04 16.18
CA ASP A 68 -28.84 -7.86 15.83
C ASP A 68 -28.76 -6.79 16.92
N VAL A 69 -28.79 -5.51 16.51
CA VAL A 69 -28.70 -4.34 17.40
C VAL A 69 -29.96 -3.49 17.22
N ALA A 70 -30.63 -3.14 18.31
CA ALA A 70 -31.82 -2.28 18.27
C ALA A 70 -31.44 -0.82 17.95
N PRO A 71 -32.36 0.00 17.43
CA PRO A 71 -32.05 1.39 17.05
C PRO A 71 -31.48 2.30 18.15
N ASN A 72 -31.74 1.97 19.42
CA ASN A 72 -31.26 2.70 20.60
C ASN A 72 -30.10 2.01 21.33
N GLU A 73 -29.58 0.91 20.77
CA GLU A 73 -28.43 0.21 21.28
C GLU A 73 -27.16 0.60 20.53
N LYS A 74 -26.02 0.53 21.21
CA LYS A 74 -24.69 0.61 20.62
C LYS A 74 -23.90 -0.62 21.07
N ILE A 75 -23.01 -1.13 20.21
CA ILE A 75 -22.06 -2.17 20.60
C ILE A 75 -20.96 -1.50 21.42
N ILE A 76 -20.83 -1.89 22.69
CA ILE A 76 -19.89 -1.30 23.63
C ILE A 76 -18.90 -2.35 24.12
N GLU A 77 -17.62 -2.05 23.92
CA GLU A 77 -16.48 -2.75 24.48
C GLU A 77 -16.20 -2.27 25.91
N LEU A 78 -16.14 -3.21 26.84
CA LEU A 78 -15.67 -3.04 28.21
C LEU A 78 -14.64 -4.13 28.52
N GLY A 79 -13.36 -3.79 28.39
CA GLY A 79 -12.28 -4.77 28.48
C GLY A 79 -12.38 -5.77 27.32
N PRO A 80 -12.32 -7.08 27.56
CA PRO A 80 -12.39 -8.07 26.48
C PRO A 80 -13.82 -8.34 25.98
N VAL A 81 -14.85 -7.70 26.52
CA VAL A 81 -16.26 -8.03 26.23
C VAL A 81 -16.92 -6.90 25.45
N SER A 82 -17.52 -7.24 24.30
CA SER A 82 -18.35 -6.36 23.48
C SER A 82 -19.82 -6.80 23.55
N SER A 83 -20.71 -5.90 23.96
CA SER A 83 -22.15 -6.19 24.13
C SER A 83 -23.04 -4.99 23.79
N PRO A 84 -24.30 -5.19 23.38
CA PRO A 84 -25.20 -4.11 23.04
C PRO A 84 -25.75 -3.45 24.31
N TRP A 85 -25.56 -2.13 24.44
CA TRP A 85 -26.06 -1.35 25.58
C TRP A 85 -27.07 -0.32 25.11
N VAL A 86 -28.13 -0.12 25.88
CA VAL A 86 -29.13 0.94 25.65
C VAL A 86 -28.58 2.26 26.20
N VAL A 87 -27.94 3.05 25.34
CA VAL A 87 -27.27 4.30 25.73
C VAL A 87 -27.77 5.53 24.96
N GLY A 88 -28.66 5.36 23.98
CA GLY A 88 -29.16 6.48 23.17
C GLY A 88 -28.04 7.25 22.47
N ASP A 89 -28.25 8.55 22.22
CA ASP A 89 -27.29 9.40 21.52
C ASP A 89 -26.23 10.04 22.44
N ASP A 90 -26.43 9.98 23.75
CA ASP A 90 -25.53 10.61 24.71
C ASP A 90 -24.16 9.91 24.77
N GLU A 91 -23.11 10.72 24.81
CA GLU A 91 -21.74 10.22 24.99
C GLU A 91 -21.45 9.88 26.46
N VAL A 92 -21.97 10.70 27.39
CA VAL A 92 -21.74 10.53 28.82
C VAL A 92 -22.83 9.63 29.40
N ILE A 93 -22.41 8.58 30.08
CA ILE A 93 -23.30 7.62 30.74
C ILE A 93 -22.89 7.42 32.20
N THR A 94 -23.64 6.60 32.93
CA THR A 94 -23.32 6.28 34.33
C THR A 94 -21.89 5.72 34.44
N GLY A 95 -21.03 6.43 35.18
CA GLY A 95 -19.68 6.00 35.50
C GLY A 95 -18.60 6.35 34.45
N GLY A 96 -18.95 6.98 33.33
CA GLY A 96 -17.97 7.29 32.29
C GLY A 96 -18.57 7.82 30.99
N ALA A 97 -17.93 7.51 29.86
CA ALA A 97 -18.42 7.85 28.53
C ALA A 97 -18.27 6.69 27.54
N VAL A 98 -19.01 6.77 26.44
CA VAL A 98 -19.02 5.80 25.34
C VAL A 98 -18.44 6.49 24.11
N LEU A 99 -17.21 6.14 23.76
CA LEU A 99 -16.48 6.80 22.67
C LEU A 99 -16.40 5.90 21.44
N PRO A 100 -16.56 6.43 20.21
CA PRO A 100 -16.36 5.65 19.00
C PRO A 100 -14.98 4.98 18.95
N HIS A 101 -14.96 3.72 18.54
CA HIS A 101 -13.74 2.91 18.42
C HIS A 101 -13.52 2.37 17.00
N THR A 102 -14.59 1.96 16.32
CA THR A 102 -14.55 1.43 14.96
C THR A 102 -15.56 2.15 14.08
N TRP A 103 -15.16 2.40 12.83
CA TRP A 103 -15.95 3.08 11.81
C TRP A 103 -15.98 2.28 10.52
N ARG A 104 -17.11 2.34 9.82
CA ARG A 104 -17.25 1.86 8.45
C ARG A 104 -17.58 2.99 7.48
N VAL A 105 -17.37 2.73 6.20
CA VAL A 105 -17.98 3.54 5.14
C VAL A 105 -19.46 3.16 5.04
N PHE A 106 -20.34 4.14 5.12
CA PHE A 106 -21.79 3.97 4.92
C PHE A 106 -22.38 5.28 4.38
N ASP A 107 -23.13 5.21 3.28
CA ASP A 107 -23.62 6.38 2.54
C ASP A 107 -22.52 7.40 2.19
N GLY A 108 -21.31 6.92 1.94
CA GLY A 108 -20.15 7.76 1.57
C GLY A 108 -19.49 8.51 2.74
N GLU A 109 -19.89 8.24 3.98
CA GLU A 109 -19.32 8.84 5.19
C GLU A 109 -18.75 7.77 6.13
N LEU A 110 -17.82 8.16 7.00
CA LEU A 110 -17.44 7.30 8.12
C LEU A 110 -18.49 7.38 9.21
N LYS A 111 -19.14 6.24 9.50
CA LYS A 111 -20.09 6.09 10.61
C LYS A 111 -19.53 5.13 11.66
N PRO A 112 -19.60 5.48 12.94
CA PRO A 112 -19.15 4.60 14.00
C PRO A 112 -20.06 3.37 14.08
N THR A 113 -19.48 2.21 14.36
CA THR A 113 -20.19 0.93 14.49
C THR A 113 -19.99 0.31 15.86
N GLU A 114 -18.80 0.47 16.43
CA GLU A 114 -18.44 -0.03 17.76
C GLU A 114 -17.84 1.10 18.60
N PHE A 115 -18.06 1.00 19.90
CA PHE A 115 -17.70 2.01 20.87
C PHE A 115 -16.96 1.37 22.03
N LYS A 116 -16.12 2.15 22.70
CA LYS A 116 -15.42 1.76 23.93
C LYS A 116 -15.95 2.53 25.11
N PHE A 117 -16.22 1.83 26.22
CA PHE A 117 -16.50 2.47 27.48
C PHE A 117 -15.21 3.00 28.10
N VAL A 118 -15.21 4.28 28.45
CA VAL A 118 -14.11 4.93 29.16
C VAL A 118 -14.58 5.35 30.56
N PRO A 119 -13.97 4.82 31.64
CA PRO A 119 -14.29 5.23 33.00
C PRO A 119 -14.07 6.72 33.24
N GLN A 120 -14.91 7.34 34.07
CA GLN A 120 -14.86 8.78 34.38
C GLN A 120 -13.45 9.28 34.77
N ARG A 121 -12.70 8.47 35.50
CA ARG A 121 -11.33 8.77 35.97
C ARG A 121 -10.29 8.83 34.86
N GLU A 122 -10.57 8.26 33.69
CA GLU A 122 -9.67 8.16 32.54
C GLU A 122 -10.02 9.17 31.45
N LEU A 123 -11.25 9.73 31.45
CA LEU A 123 -11.74 10.65 30.42
C LEU A 123 -10.85 11.87 30.15
N SER A 124 -10.18 12.42 31.17
CA SER A 124 -9.30 13.58 31.00
C SER A 124 -8.03 13.27 30.20
N ASN A 125 -7.66 11.98 30.10
CA ASN A 125 -6.44 11.51 29.48
C ASN A 125 -6.68 10.78 28.16
N VAL A 126 -7.94 10.70 27.70
CA VAL A 126 -8.25 10.07 26.42
C VAL A 126 -7.96 11.03 25.28
N ASP A 127 -7.00 10.67 24.46
CA ASP A 127 -6.77 11.30 23.18
C ASP A 127 -7.87 10.91 22.21
N ARG A 128 -8.59 11.91 21.69
CA ARG A 128 -9.57 11.68 20.62
C ARG A 128 -8.84 11.60 19.28
N PRO A 129 -9.12 10.59 18.45
CA PRO A 129 -8.47 10.46 17.16
C PRO A 129 -8.83 11.65 16.26
N VAL A 130 -7.81 12.19 15.60
CA VAL A 130 -7.98 13.20 14.57
C VAL A 130 -7.98 12.52 13.22
N PHE A 131 -9.01 12.76 12.41
CA PHE A 131 -9.09 12.26 11.04
C PHE A 131 -8.65 13.35 10.07
N PRO A 132 -7.50 13.23 9.39
CA PRO A 132 -7.17 14.14 8.29
C PRO A 132 -8.22 14.00 7.18
N ALA A 133 -8.77 15.10 6.68
CA ALA A 133 -9.79 15.05 5.63
C ALA A 133 -9.27 14.44 4.33
N THR A 134 -7.98 14.62 4.04
CA THR A 134 -7.30 13.98 2.91
C THR A 134 -7.16 12.47 3.09
N PHE A 135 -6.95 12.00 4.32
CA PHE A 135 -6.89 10.57 4.64
C PHE A 135 -8.26 9.92 4.41
N VAL A 136 -9.31 10.48 5.00
CA VAL A 136 -10.67 9.91 4.90
C VAL A 136 -11.14 9.85 3.45
N LYS A 137 -10.93 10.91 2.69
CA LYS A 137 -11.30 10.93 1.26
C LYS A 137 -10.59 9.84 0.46
N GLU A 138 -9.29 9.67 0.68
CA GLU A 138 -8.49 8.69 -0.07
C GLU A 138 -8.81 7.26 0.36
N LEU A 139 -9.00 7.04 1.66
CA LEU A 139 -9.43 5.75 2.20
C LEU A 139 -10.77 5.30 1.61
N ILE A 140 -11.79 6.17 1.65
CA ILE A 140 -13.12 5.87 1.09
C ILE A 140 -12.98 5.53 -0.40
N GLY A 141 -12.20 6.31 -1.14
CA GLY A 141 -11.93 6.06 -2.55
C GLY A 141 -11.31 4.68 -2.80
N VAL A 142 -10.25 4.33 -2.06
CA VAL A 142 -9.58 3.03 -2.22
C VAL A 142 -10.49 1.87 -1.83
N LEU A 143 -11.26 1.99 -0.76
CA LEU A 143 -12.19 0.94 -0.34
C LEU A 143 -13.30 0.73 -1.38
N GLN A 144 -13.85 1.81 -1.95
CA GLN A 144 -14.86 1.73 -3.00
C GLN A 144 -14.31 1.19 -4.32
N GLU A 145 -13.10 1.62 -4.73
CA GLU A 145 -12.43 1.14 -5.95
C GLU A 145 -12.11 -0.36 -5.88
N THR A 146 -11.82 -0.87 -4.68
CA THR A 146 -11.54 -2.31 -4.44
C THR A 146 -12.79 -3.12 -4.11
N GLY A 147 -13.95 -2.48 -3.89
CA GLY A 147 -15.18 -3.12 -3.43
C GLY A 147 -15.14 -3.61 -1.98
N LEU A 148 -14.18 -3.13 -1.18
CA LEU A 148 -13.95 -3.52 0.21
C LEU A 148 -14.64 -2.59 1.22
N ASP A 149 -15.40 -1.59 0.78
CA ASP A 149 -16.08 -0.61 1.64
C ASP A 149 -17.22 -1.21 2.48
N GLU A 150 -17.77 -2.36 2.07
CA GLU A 150 -18.68 -3.17 2.90
C GLU A 150 -17.99 -4.25 3.73
N VAL A 151 -16.68 -4.47 3.52
CA VAL A 151 -15.92 -5.58 4.11
C VAL A 151 -14.93 -5.10 5.18
N LEU A 152 -14.36 -3.91 5.00
CA LEU A 152 -13.31 -3.37 5.85
C LEU A 152 -13.72 -2.05 6.49
N GLY A 153 -13.35 -1.90 7.76
CA GLY A 153 -13.54 -0.70 8.55
C GLY A 153 -12.21 -0.19 9.10
N VAL A 154 -12.25 0.97 9.72
CA VAL A 154 -11.11 1.55 10.44
C VAL A 154 -11.38 1.47 11.92
N SER A 155 -10.42 1.00 12.69
CA SER A 155 -10.50 0.94 14.15
C SER A 155 -9.37 1.73 14.77
N LEU A 156 -9.58 2.25 15.99
CA LEU A 156 -8.46 2.74 16.78
C LEU A 156 -7.46 1.62 17.03
N TYR A 157 -6.19 1.94 16.87
CA TYR A 157 -5.12 1.05 17.19
C TYR A 157 -4.83 1.16 18.69
N GLU A 158 -5.02 0.05 19.40
CA GLU A 158 -4.50 -0.10 20.75
C GLU A 158 -3.17 -0.85 20.65
N ALA A 159 -2.10 -0.21 21.12
CA ALA A 159 -0.78 -0.83 21.15
C ALA A 159 -0.79 -2.06 22.06
N GLY A 160 -1.00 -3.23 21.46
CA GLY A 160 -0.86 -4.54 22.08
C GLY A 160 0.53 -5.14 21.82
N ASP A 161 0.88 -6.15 22.61
CA ASP A 161 2.03 -7.01 22.33
C ASP A 161 1.79 -7.69 20.96
N PRO A 162 2.63 -7.45 19.94
CA PRO A 162 2.45 -8.02 18.61
C PRO A 162 2.49 -9.56 18.60
N ASP A 163 2.99 -10.18 19.68
CA ASP A 163 3.04 -11.63 19.86
C ASP A 163 1.78 -12.19 20.56
N ASN A 164 0.86 -11.34 21.01
CA ASN A 164 -0.33 -11.75 21.74
C ASN A 164 -1.55 -11.79 20.80
N GLU A 165 -1.58 -12.83 19.97
CA GLU A 165 -2.71 -13.14 19.11
C GLU A 165 -4.00 -13.31 19.91
N THR A 166 -5.11 -12.79 19.40
CA THR A 166 -6.43 -12.90 20.03
C THR A 166 -7.46 -13.48 19.07
N MET A 167 -8.50 -14.08 19.63
CA MET A 167 -9.64 -14.66 18.93
C MET A 167 -10.92 -14.14 19.57
N GLU A 168 -11.91 -13.85 18.75
CA GLU A 168 -13.22 -13.40 19.20
C GLU A 168 -14.21 -14.58 19.24
N VAL A 169 -14.99 -14.71 20.31
CA VAL A 169 -16.02 -15.73 20.49
C VAL A 169 -17.33 -15.11 21.00
N THR A 170 -18.44 -15.45 20.36
CA THR A 170 -19.76 -14.92 20.73
C THR A 170 -20.61 -15.93 21.49
N TYR A 171 -21.13 -15.51 22.65
CA TYR A 171 -22.13 -16.21 23.44
C TYR A 171 -23.38 -15.34 23.60
N GLY A 172 -24.47 -15.70 22.93
CA GLY A 172 -25.70 -14.90 22.95
C GLY A 172 -25.46 -13.53 22.33
N ARG A 173 -25.68 -12.46 23.10
CA ARG A 173 -25.43 -11.06 22.66
C ARG A 173 -24.15 -10.47 23.26
N SER A 174 -23.20 -11.33 23.63
CA SER A 174 -21.89 -10.93 24.14
C SER A 174 -20.81 -11.54 23.29
N SER A 175 -19.95 -10.70 22.72
CA SER A 175 -18.73 -11.12 22.07
C SER A 175 -17.54 -10.93 23.02
N ILE A 176 -16.60 -11.86 23.01
CA ILE A 176 -15.48 -11.91 23.95
C ILE A 176 -14.18 -12.15 23.20
N VAL A 177 -13.23 -11.24 23.36
CA VAL A 177 -11.85 -11.37 22.87
C VAL A 177 -11.04 -12.18 23.88
N ILE A 178 -10.50 -13.32 23.45
CA ILE A 178 -9.67 -14.22 24.25
C ILE A 178 -8.32 -14.45 23.59
N PRO A 179 -7.25 -14.81 24.33
CA PRO A 179 -5.98 -15.17 23.72
C PRO A 179 -6.11 -16.36 22.76
N SER A 180 -5.46 -16.25 21.61
CA SER A 180 -5.34 -17.33 20.62
C SER A 180 -4.49 -18.49 21.16
N THR A 181 -4.74 -19.70 20.68
CA THR A 181 -3.94 -20.89 21.02
C THR A 181 -2.73 -21.10 20.07
N GLY A 182 -2.41 -20.12 19.21
CA GLY A 182 -1.18 -20.10 18.39
C GLY A 182 -1.24 -20.91 17.09
N LEU A 183 -2.41 -21.07 16.48
CA LEU A 183 -2.59 -21.80 15.21
C LEU A 183 -2.93 -20.82 14.07
N ILE A 184 -1.91 -20.25 13.44
CA ILE A 184 -2.08 -19.35 12.29
C ILE A 184 -2.40 -20.14 11.01
N GLY A 185 -3.40 -19.67 10.26
CA GLY A 185 -3.63 -20.07 8.86
C GLY A 185 -4.44 -21.36 8.66
N SER A 186 -4.95 -21.95 9.74
CA SER A 186 -5.83 -23.12 9.71
C SER A 186 -7.06 -22.85 10.55
N LYS A 187 -8.24 -23.20 10.02
CA LYS A 187 -9.52 -23.24 10.75
C LYS A 187 -9.31 -23.92 12.12
N VAL A 188 -9.34 -23.15 13.21
CA VAL A 188 -9.22 -23.70 14.57
C VAL A 188 -10.58 -24.25 14.97
N ILE A 189 -10.89 -25.48 14.58
CA ILE A 189 -12.11 -26.16 15.01
C ILE A 189 -11.96 -26.47 16.50
N GLY A 190 -12.50 -25.61 17.36
CA GLY A 190 -12.66 -25.92 18.77
C GLY A 190 -13.54 -27.17 18.95
N PRO A 191 -13.54 -27.82 20.13
CA PRO A 191 -14.42 -28.97 20.41
C PRO A 191 -15.91 -28.68 20.25
N GLN A 192 -16.29 -27.41 20.09
CA GLN A 192 -17.65 -26.93 19.82
C GLN A 192 -17.87 -26.47 18.36
N GLY A 193 -16.87 -26.55 17.49
CA GLY A 193 -17.00 -26.28 16.05
C GLY A 193 -16.86 -24.83 15.60
N PHE A 194 -16.26 -23.95 16.40
CA PHE A 194 -16.05 -22.54 16.01
C PHE A 194 -14.92 -22.39 14.98
N ASP A 195 -15.07 -21.46 14.05
CA ASP A 195 -14.02 -21.05 13.12
C ASP A 195 -13.37 -19.77 13.63
N ALA A 196 -12.03 -19.76 13.74
CA ALA A 196 -11.27 -18.58 14.11
C ALA A 196 -10.80 -17.83 12.85
N PHE A 197 -11.05 -16.52 12.79
CA PHE A 197 -10.61 -15.67 11.68
C PHE A 197 -9.76 -14.51 12.19
N GLN A 198 -8.75 -14.14 11.41
CA GLN A 198 -8.09 -12.86 11.63
C GLN A 198 -9.04 -11.75 11.18
N ALA A 199 -9.38 -10.86 12.11
CA ALA A 199 -10.36 -9.79 11.89
C ALA A 199 -9.79 -8.39 12.10
N ALA A 200 -8.52 -8.25 12.47
CA ALA A 200 -7.88 -6.96 12.65
C ALA A 200 -6.43 -6.98 12.17
N TRP A 201 -6.00 -5.87 11.59
CA TRP A 201 -4.66 -5.66 11.05
C TRP A 201 -4.18 -4.25 11.34
N THR A 202 -2.87 -4.15 11.53
CA THR A 202 -2.17 -2.88 11.70
C THR A 202 -1.04 -2.81 10.68
N PHE A 203 -0.59 -1.60 10.40
CA PHE A 203 0.49 -1.40 9.45
C PHE A 203 1.74 -0.99 10.19
N SER A 204 2.82 -1.75 10.01
CA SER A 204 4.14 -1.37 10.48
C SER A 204 5.06 -1.11 9.30
N LYS A 205 5.99 -0.18 9.50
CA LYS A 205 7.11 0.00 8.58
C LYS A 205 8.16 -1.06 8.96
N LYS A 206 8.46 -2.01 8.07
CA LYS A 206 9.69 -2.80 8.23
C LYS A 206 10.87 -1.91 7.88
N GLU A 207 11.95 -1.94 8.68
CA GLU A 207 13.21 -1.31 8.29
C GLU A 207 13.69 -1.91 6.96
N GLY A 208 13.99 -1.06 5.97
CA GLY A 208 14.48 -1.48 4.65
C GLY A 208 13.41 -1.94 3.65
N GLU A 209 12.13 -1.65 3.87
CA GLU A 209 11.07 -2.02 2.93
C GLU A 209 10.78 -0.91 1.92
N ASP A 210 11.01 -1.22 0.63
CA ASP A 210 10.70 -0.37 -0.53
C ASP A 210 9.28 0.22 -0.44
N ILE A 211 9.09 1.46 -0.91
CA ILE A 211 7.76 2.02 -1.13
C ILE A 211 7.16 1.34 -2.35
N VAL A 212 6.03 0.64 -2.18
CA VAL A 212 5.40 -0.12 -3.28
C VAL A 212 3.94 0.27 -3.51
N ALA A 213 3.64 1.01 -4.58
CA ALA A 213 2.26 1.07 -5.06
C ALA A 213 1.92 -0.24 -5.75
N HIS A 214 0.90 -1.00 -5.32
CA HIS A 214 0.42 -2.16 -6.10
C HIS A 214 -0.80 -1.89 -6.98
N HIS A 215 -1.62 -0.86 -6.70
CA HIS A 215 -2.83 -0.52 -7.47
C HIS A 215 -3.23 0.96 -7.26
N GLY A 216 -2.29 1.90 -7.37
CA GLY A 216 -2.57 3.30 -7.04
C GLY A 216 -1.44 4.26 -7.40
N ILE A 217 -1.56 5.51 -6.93
CA ILE A 217 -0.57 6.56 -7.16
C ILE A 217 0.24 6.79 -5.87
N CYS A 218 1.55 6.54 -5.88
CA CYS A 218 2.44 6.90 -4.77
C CYS A 218 3.31 8.13 -5.08
N ALA A 219 3.58 8.94 -4.06
CA ALA A 219 4.50 10.07 -4.13
C ALA A 219 5.45 10.06 -2.91
N ALA A 220 6.75 9.92 -3.15
CA ALA A 220 7.78 9.81 -2.13
C ALA A 220 8.83 10.93 -2.23
N MET A 221 9.35 11.39 -1.09
CA MET A 221 10.46 12.36 -1.03
C MET A 221 11.52 11.92 -0.03
N GLY A 222 12.79 11.88 -0.46
CA GLY A 222 13.96 11.65 0.40
C GLY A 222 13.92 10.31 1.11
N VAL A 223 13.72 9.24 0.34
CA VAL A 223 13.57 7.89 0.89
C VAL A 223 14.90 7.17 0.76
N GLY A 224 15.39 6.57 1.85
CA GLY A 224 16.58 5.71 1.76
C GLY A 224 16.28 4.47 0.91
N ASP A 225 15.08 3.92 1.07
CA ASP A 225 14.65 2.69 0.42
C ASP A 225 14.18 2.91 -1.03
N GLY A 226 14.10 1.81 -1.80
CA GLY A 226 13.77 1.85 -3.22
C GLY A 226 12.29 2.14 -3.46
N VAL A 227 11.94 2.52 -4.69
CA VAL A 227 10.55 2.80 -5.06
C VAL A 227 10.09 1.85 -6.14
N THR A 228 8.98 1.16 -5.88
CA THR A 228 8.39 0.18 -6.78
C THR A 228 6.95 0.53 -7.14
N ALA A 229 6.58 0.45 -8.42
CA ALA A 229 5.18 0.44 -8.85
C ALA A 229 4.85 -0.94 -9.43
N ARG A 230 3.98 -1.70 -8.77
CA ARG A 230 3.30 -2.87 -9.31
C ARG A 230 1.89 -2.43 -9.74
N HIS A 231 1.43 -2.68 -10.96
CA HIS A 231 0.09 -2.27 -11.48
C HIS A 231 -0.40 -0.84 -11.11
N GLY A 232 0.51 0.11 -10.84
CA GLY A 232 0.20 1.45 -10.35
C GLY A 232 1.19 2.49 -10.87
N ILE A 233 1.14 3.71 -10.34
CA ILE A 233 2.01 4.83 -10.72
C ILE A 233 2.77 5.32 -9.50
N CYS A 234 4.09 5.49 -9.58
CA CYS A 234 4.88 6.05 -8.49
C CYS A 234 5.78 7.19 -8.96
N ALA A 235 5.86 8.24 -8.15
CA ALA A 235 6.78 9.35 -8.34
C ALA A 235 7.66 9.55 -7.10
N ALA A 236 8.97 9.64 -7.28
CA ALA A 236 9.92 9.80 -6.18
C ALA A 236 10.89 10.97 -6.41
N LYS A 237 11.31 11.63 -5.32
CA LYS A 237 12.42 12.57 -5.33
C LYS A 237 13.54 12.03 -4.44
N PHE A 238 14.70 11.75 -5.02
CA PHE A 238 15.91 11.33 -4.31
C PHE A 238 15.74 10.03 -3.51
N PRO A 239 15.24 8.92 -4.09
CA PRO A 239 15.46 7.62 -3.48
C PRO A 239 16.96 7.26 -3.56
N GLU A 240 17.52 6.74 -2.47
CA GLU A 240 18.90 6.23 -2.48
C GLU A 240 18.95 4.87 -3.21
N ASP A 241 18.01 3.98 -2.88
CA ASP A 241 17.84 2.68 -3.54
C ASP A 241 17.00 2.73 -4.84
N GLY A 242 17.14 1.68 -5.67
CA GLY A 242 16.71 1.69 -7.07
C GLY A 242 15.20 1.85 -7.33
N LEU A 243 14.87 2.23 -8.57
CA LEU A 243 13.50 2.47 -9.04
C LEU A 243 12.98 1.29 -9.87
N LYS A 244 11.86 0.68 -9.50
CA LYS A 244 11.34 -0.55 -10.12
C LYS A 244 9.90 -0.37 -10.62
N ALA A 245 9.59 -0.78 -11.85
CA ALA A 245 8.21 -0.89 -12.35
C ALA A 245 7.89 -2.34 -12.72
N HIS A 246 6.78 -2.90 -12.23
CA HIS A 246 6.29 -4.24 -12.54
C HIS A 246 4.82 -4.20 -12.98
N HIS A 247 4.54 -4.17 -14.29
CA HIS A 247 3.20 -3.81 -14.81
C HIS A 247 2.70 -2.41 -14.41
N GLY A 248 3.58 -1.53 -13.91
CA GLY A 248 3.27 -0.17 -13.47
C GLY A 248 4.12 0.90 -14.16
N ILE A 249 4.00 2.13 -13.68
CA ILE A 249 4.75 3.30 -14.15
C ILE A 249 5.51 3.92 -12.97
N CYS A 250 6.82 4.10 -13.09
CA CYS A 250 7.65 4.75 -12.07
C CYS A 250 8.43 5.94 -12.66
N ALA A 251 8.50 7.03 -11.90
CA ALA A 251 9.29 8.21 -12.25
C ALA A 251 10.10 8.74 -11.07
N ALA A 252 11.38 9.06 -11.27
CA ALA A 252 12.21 9.70 -10.25
C ALA A 252 13.04 10.87 -10.78
N LYS A 253 13.41 11.81 -9.89
CA LYS A 253 14.23 12.98 -10.26
C LYS A 253 15.73 12.67 -10.30
N ALA A 254 16.25 12.04 -9.27
CA ALA A 254 17.63 11.61 -9.14
C ALA A 254 17.61 10.41 -8.22
N ILE A 255 18.38 9.37 -8.54
CA ILE A 255 18.47 8.12 -7.78
C ILE A 255 19.95 7.73 -7.72
N ALA A 256 20.41 7.14 -6.62
CA ALA A 256 21.80 6.66 -6.57
C ALA A 256 21.90 5.30 -7.29
N ASP A 257 21.06 4.33 -6.92
CA ASP A 257 20.99 3.02 -7.60
C ASP A 257 20.22 3.08 -8.95
N GLY A 258 20.04 1.95 -9.62
CA GLY A 258 19.59 1.84 -11.00
C GLY A 258 18.08 1.85 -11.21
N VAL A 259 17.69 1.87 -12.49
CA VAL A 259 16.28 1.85 -12.93
C VAL A 259 15.94 0.50 -13.56
N THR A 260 14.90 -0.18 -13.05
CA THR A 260 14.41 -1.44 -13.61
C THR A 260 12.94 -1.36 -14.02
N SER A 261 12.63 -1.88 -15.21
CA SER A 261 11.26 -2.12 -15.66
C SER A 261 11.05 -3.59 -16.03
N ARG A 262 9.93 -4.17 -15.57
CA ARG A 262 9.44 -5.49 -15.93
C ARG A 262 7.98 -5.36 -16.37
N HIS A 263 7.71 -5.51 -17.66
CA HIS A 263 6.35 -5.32 -18.21
C HIS A 263 5.70 -3.95 -17.87
N GLY A 264 6.50 -2.92 -17.55
CA GLY A 264 6.02 -1.59 -17.17
C GLY A 264 6.83 -0.47 -17.82
N ILE A 265 6.75 0.74 -17.26
CA ILE A 265 7.51 1.92 -17.72
C ILE A 265 8.23 2.53 -16.52
N CYS A 266 9.54 2.77 -16.64
CA CYS A 266 10.33 3.32 -15.55
C CYS A 266 11.25 4.43 -16.07
N ALA A 267 11.23 5.61 -15.45
CA ALA A 267 12.05 6.73 -15.89
C ALA A 267 12.70 7.46 -14.73
N ALA A 268 13.96 7.87 -14.90
CA ALA A 268 14.64 8.76 -13.97
C ALA A 268 15.29 9.91 -14.72
N LYS A 269 15.35 11.12 -14.15
CA LYS A 269 16.10 12.21 -14.81
C LYS A 269 17.61 11.99 -14.69
N VAL A 270 18.09 11.45 -13.57
CA VAL A 270 19.45 10.97 -13.35
C VAL A 270 19.39 9.69 -12.51
N ALA A 271 20.23 8.72 -12.82
CA ALA A 271 20.57 7.56 -12.00
C ALA A 271 22.10 7.46 -11.96
N ASP A 272 22.72 7.08 -10.86
CA ASP A 272 24.17 6.85 -10.89
C ASP A 272 24.45 5.46 -11.50
N ASP A 273 23.71 4.43 -11.05
CA ASP A 273 23.79 3.07 -11.58
C ASP A 273 22.90 2.79 -12.82
N GLY A 274 23.12 1.62 -13.42
CA GLY A 274 22.61 1.25 -14.75
C GLY A 274 21.10 1.04 -14.87
N MET A 275 20.62 0.83 -16.10
CA MET A 275 19.20 0.57 -16.38
C MET A 275 18.94 -0.79 -16.98
N THR A 276 17.83 -1.42 -16.57
CA THR A 276 17.38 -2.70 -17.12
C THR A 276 15.89 -2.68 -17.49
N ALA A 277 15.56 -2.87 -18.77
CA ALA A 277 14.18 -3.13 -19.21
C ALA A 277 14.00 -4.61 -19.58
N ARG A 278 13.01 -5.29 -18.99
CA ARG A 278 12.59 -6.66 -19.33
C ARG A 278 11.12 -6.67 -19.74
N HIS A 279 10.82 -6.87 -21.02
CA HIS A 279 9.45 -6.74 -21.54
C HIS A 279 8.78 -5.38 -21.24
N GLY A 280 9.56 -4.34 -20.92
CA GLY A 280 9.07 -3.02 -20.53
C GLY A 280 9.94 -1.92 -21.11
N ILE A 281 9.78 -0.70 -20.60
CA ILE A 281 10.48 0.49 -21.07
C ILE A 281 11.26 1.15 -19.92
N CYS A 282 12.53 1.48 -20.13
CA CYS A 282 13.34 2.28 -19.20
C CYS A 282 13.93 3.52 -19.87
N ALA A 283 13.92 4.67 -19.19
CA ALA A 283 14.58 5.88 -19.68
C ALA A 283 15.24 6.74 -18.58
N ALA A 284 16.56 6.96 -18.68
CA ALA A 284 17.28 7.85 -17.79
C ALA A 284 18.60 8.36 -18.38
N LYS A 285 19.18 9.37 -17.72
CA LYS A 285 20.62 9.61 -17.81
C LYS A 285 21.26 8.77 -16.71
N ALA A 286 22.08 7.78 -17.05
CA ALA A 286 22.90 7.11 -16.06
C ALA A 286 24.37 7.11 -16.43
N ASP A 287 25.22 6.93 -15.44
CA ASP A 287 26.65 6.82 -15.67
C ASP A 287 27.02 5.38 -16.06
N ASP A 288 26.36 4.39 -15.48
CA ASP A 288 26.57 2.97 -15.79
C ASP A 288 25.82 2.44 -17.04
N GLY A 289 25.97 1.14 -17.30
CA GLY A 289 25.50 0.44 -18.50
C GLY A 289 23.98 0.26 -18.65
N PHE A 290 23.52 0.06 -19.89
CA PHE A 290 22.09 -0.15 -20.21
C PHE A 290 21.80 -1.51 -20.84
N ALA A 291 20.74 -2.17 -20.35
CA ALA A 291 20.33 -3.48 -20.83
C ALA A 291 18.83 -3.57 -21.15
N ALA A 292 18.49 -3.87 -22.40
CA ALA A 292 17.13 -4.24 -22.80
C ALA A 292 17.04 -5.75 -23.09
N ARG A 293 16.08 -6.44 -22.48
CA ARG A 293 15.75 -7.86 -22.73
C ARG A 293 14.29 -7.99 -23.11
N HIS A 294 13.97 -8.17 -24.38
CA HIS A 294 12.58 -8.07 -24.89
C HIS A 294 11.89 -6.73 -24.57
N GLY A 295 12.65 -5.70 -24.25
CA GLY A 295 12.14 -4.37 -23.85
C GLY A 295 12.84 -3.25 -24.62
N ILE A 296 12.63 -2.02 -24.15
CA ILE A 296 13.19 -0.81 -24.74
C ILE A 296 13.95 -0.02 -23.67
N CYS A 297 15.20 0.32 -23.92
CA CYS A 297 15.98 1.24 -23.10
C CYS A 297 16.40 2.47 -23.90
N ALA A 298 16.15 3.66 -23.38
CA ALA A 298 16.59 4.92 -23.99
C ALA A 298 17.42 5.72 -22.98
N ALA A 299 18.65 6.07 -23.36
CA ALA A 299 19.54 6.79 -22.47
C ALA A 299 20.18 8.03 -23.11
N LYS A 300 20.54 8.99 -22.26
CA LYS A 300 21.26 10.18 -22.73
C LYS A 300 22.76 9.96 -22.83
N ALA A 301 23.37 9.20 -21.93
CA ALA A 301 24.79 8.86 -21.93
C ALA A 301 24.95 7.55 -21.16
N SER A 302 25.97 6.74 -21.50
CA SER A 302 26.42 5.56 -20.75
C SER A 302 27.94 5.53 -20.79
N LYS A 303 28.59 5.27 -19.66
CA LYS A 303 30.01 4.95 -19.61
C LYS A 303 30.21 3.47 -19.92
N ASP A 304 29.48 2.56 -19.26
CA ASP A 304 29.67 1.10 -19.44
C ASP A 304 28.94 0.46 -20.64
N GLY A 305 28.58 1.27 -21.64
CA GLY A 305 28.01 0.80 -22.91
C GLY A 305 26.56 0.29 -22.87
N ILE A 306 26.04 -0.06 -24.04
CA ILE A 306 24.63 -0.43 -24.22
C ILE A 306 24.42 -1.81 -24.84
N ASN A 307 23.43 -2.55 -24.33
CA ASN A 307 23.19 -3.95 -24.71
C ASN A 307 21.71 -4.26 -24.94
N ALA A 308 21.36 -4.75 -26.13
CA ALA A 308 20.03 -5.26 -26.42
C ALA A 308 20.04 -6.76 -26.70
N ARG A 309 19.18 -7.51 -26.00
CA ARG A 309 18.91 -8.93 -26.23
C ARG A 309 17.44 -9.14 -26.56
N HIS A 310 17.12 -9.42 -27.82
CA HIS A 310 15.72 -9.47 -28.28
C HIS A 310 14.92 -8.18 -28.02
N GLY A 311 15.61 -7.05 -27.81
CA GLY A 311 15.01 -5.76 -27.47
C GLY A 311 15.65 -4.62 -28.24
N ILE A 312 15.40 -3.40 -27.79
CA ILE A 312 15.90 -2.18 -28.43
C ILE A 312 16.62 -1.30 -27.39
N CYS A 313 17.85 -0.88 -27.69
CA CYS A 313 18.59 0.11 -26.89
C CYS A 313 18.99 1.30 -27.75
N ALA A 314 18.78 2.51 -27.23
CA ALA A 314 19.24 3.74 -27.87
C ALA A 314 19.97 4.63 -26.88
N ALA A 315 21.13 5.17 -27.26
CA ALA A 315 21.87 6.16 -26.47
C ALA A 315 22.30 7.37 -27.32
N ARG A 316 22.56 8.51 -26.69
CA ARG A 316 23.25 9.61 -27.38
C ARG A 316 24.76 9.37 -27.41
N THR A 317 25.34 8.96 -26.28
CA THR A 317 26.76 8.63 -26.13
C THR A 317 26.89 7.28 -25.41
N ALA A 318 27.82 6.43 -25.87
CA ALA A 318 28.16 5.16 -25.24
C ALA A 318 29.69 5.00 -25.26
N GLU A 319 30.34 5.05 -24.11
CA GLU A 319 31.81 5.01 -24.04
C GLU A 319 32.30 3.57 -24.30
N ASP A 320 31.88 2.58 -23.49
CA ASP A 320 32.30 1.16 -23.59
C ASP A 320 31.53 0.31 -24.63
N GLY A 321 31.09 0.97 -25.71
CA GLY A 321 30.62 0.31 -26.93
C GLY A 321 29.17 -0.19 -26.91
N ILE A 322 28.78 -0.85 -28.01
CA ILE A 322 27.38 -1.19 -28.32
C ILE A 322 27.26 -2.66 -28.72
N LYS A 323 26.32 -3.38 -28.08
CA LYS A 323 26.14 -4.83 -28.29
C LYS A 323 24.69 -5.18 -28.58
N ALA A 324 24.40 -5.88 -29.68
CA ALA A 324 23.06 -6.38 -30.00
C ALA A 324 23.06 -7.89 -30.26
N ARG A 325 22.20 -8.64 -29.57
CA ARG A 325 21.96 -10.07 -29.79
C ARG A 325 20.49 -10.32 -30.07
N HIS A 326 20.14 -10.68 -31.31
CA HIS A 326 18.74 -10.78 -31.75
C HIS A 326 17.91 -9.51 -31.50
N GLY A 327 18.57 -8.35 -31.39
CA GLY A 327 17.94 -7.06 -31.05
C GLY A 327 18.56 -5.92 -31.85
N ILE A 328 18.20 -4.69 -31.48
CA ILE A 328 18.64 -3.48 -32.16
C ILE A 328 19.30 -2.54 -31.14
N CYS A 329 20.49 -2.06 -31.45
CA CYS A 329 21.14 -1.01 -30.68
C CYS A 329 21.56 0.16 -31.56
N ALA A 330 21.40 1.39 -31.06
CA ALA A 330 21.89 2.57 -31.73
C ALA A 330 22.52 3.56 -30.75
N ALA A 331 23.63 4.19 -31.13
CA ALA A 331 24.11 5.39 -30.46
C ALA A 331 24.44 6.50 -31.45
N LYS A 332 24.28 7.76 -31.04
CA LYS A 332 24.73 8.88 -31.86
C LYS A 332 26.26 8.96 -31.90
N VAL A 333 26.92 8.71 -30.78
CA VAL A 333 28.38 8.62 -30.64
C VAL A 333 28.73 7.36 -29.83
N ALA A 334 29.72 6.60 -30.30
CA ALA A 334 30.33 5.52 -29.55
C ALA A 334 31.86 5.66 -29.56
N ASP A 335 32.50 5.48 -28.42
CA ASP A 335 33.96 5.62 -28.31
C ASP A 335 34.65 4.27 -28.57
N GLU A 336 34.07 3.18 -28.03
CA GLU A 336 34.50 1.81 -28.31
C GLU A 336 33.66 1.08 -29.38
N GLY A 337 34.09 -0.14 -29.73
CA GLY A 337 33.57 -0.93 -30.84
C GLY A 337 32.13 -1.42 -30.72
N MET A 338 31.60 -1.90 -31.84
CA MET A 338 30.25 -2.46 -31.94
C MET A 338 30.28 -3.95 -32.23
N THR A 339 29.40 -4.70 -31.57
CA THR A 339 29.26 -6.14 -31.80
C THR A 339 27.80 -6.53 -32.02
N THR A 340 27.56 -7.38 -33.01
CA THR A 340 26.25 -7.98 -33.26
C THR A 340 26.32 -9.49 -33.29
N ARG A 341 25.23 -10.13 -32.87
CA ARG A 341 24.98 -11.55 -33.10
C ARG A 341 23.52 -11.72 -33.48
N HIS A 342 23.28 -11.86 -34.78
CA HIS A 342 21.93 -11.91 -35.37
C HIS A 342 21.06 -10.70 -34.98
N GLY A 343 21.68 -9.52 -34.84
CA GLY A 343 21.01 -8.26 -34.49
C GLY A 343 21.57 -7.12 -35.34
N ILE A 344 21.21 -5.88 -35.00
CA ILE A 344 21.64 -4.68 -35.71
C ILE A 344 22.24 -3.69 -34.71
N CYS A 345 23.44 -3.20 -34.97
CA CYS A 345 24.08 -2.09 -34.27
C CYS A 345 24.40 -0.95 -35.23
N ALA A 346 24.12 0.29 -34.83
CA ALA A 346 24.52 1.47 -35.60
C ALA A 346 25.02 2.61 -34.71
N ALA A 347 26.21 3.12 -34.99
CA ALA A 347 26.70 4.35 -34.37
C ALA A 347 27.70 5.10 -35.24
N ARG A 348 27.85 6.38 -34.92
CA ARG A 348 29.02 7.14 -35.35
C ARG A 348 30.11 6.96 -34.30
N LEU A 349 31.27 6.48 -34.71
CA LEU A 349 32.43 6.44 -33.84
C LEU A 349 32.94 7.87 -33.57
N ALA A 350 33.59 8.06 -32.43
CA ALA A 350 34.21 9.35 -32.07
C ALA A 350 35.23 9.85 -33.11
N ASN A 351 35.85 8.93 -33.86
CA ASN A 351 36.76 9.24 -34.97
C ASN A 351 36.05 9.71 -36.26
N GLY A 352 34.71 9.76 -36.29
CA GLY A 352 33.90 10.26 -37.40
C GLY A 352 33.27 9.18 -38.29
N ASP A 353 33.73 7.93 -38.18
CA ASP A 353 33.24 6.81 -39.00
C ASP A 353 31.83 6.41 -38.61
N VAL A 354 30.99 6.07 -39.59
CA VAL A 354 29.68 5.45 -39.32
C VAL A 354 29.83 3.96 -39.51
N ILE A 355 29.70 3.19 -38.43
CA ILE A 355 29.75 1.73 -38.50
C ILE A 355 28.34 1.18 -38.30
N LYS A 356 27.97 0.23 -39.15
CA LYS A 356 26.73 -0.56 -39.06
C LYS A 356 27.12 -2.02 -39.10
N VAL A 357 26.71 -2.78 -38.09
CA VAL A 357 27.05 -4.22 -37.95
C VAL A 357 25.81 -5.02 -37.60
#